data_AF-X1LQT2-F1
#
_entry.id   AF-X1LQT2-F1
#
_cell.length_a   1.000
_cell.length_b   1.000
_cell.length_c   1.000
_cell.angle_alpha   90.00
_cell.angle_beta   90.00
_cell.angle_gamma   90.00
#
_symmetry.space_group_name_H-M   'P 1'
#
loop_
_entity.id
_entity.type
_entity.pdbx_description
1 polymer ?
#
loop_
_entity_poly.entity_id
_entity_poly.type
_entity_poly.pdbx_seq_one_letter_code
_entity_poly.pdbx_strand_id
1 'polypeptide(L)' 'YERVVGFFDRYDVLLAPTTQVLPFPVELEYPTEIAGEPLEDYLAWMRSCTLITPTGCPALSVPGGFTPDGLPVGL' A
#
# COMPACT_ATOMS: atom_id res chain seq x y z
N TYR A 1 -12.21 -0.69 -14.15
CA TYR A 1 -11.95 0.37 -15.15
C TYR A 1 -12.85 1.58 -14.93
N GLU A 2 -14.18 1.48 -15.10
CA GLU A 2 -15.11 2.63 -14.98
C GLU A 2 -15.03 3.40 -13.65
N ARG A 3 -14.84 2.70 -12.52
CA ARG A 3 -14.67 3.34 -11.21
C ARG A 3 -13.43 4.23 -11.12
N VAL A 4 -12.34 3.84 -11.78
CA VAL A 4 -11.08 4.60 -11.77
C VAL A 4 -11.22 5.85 -12.63
N VAL A 5 -11.81 5.71 -13.82
CA VAL A 5 -12.11 6.85 -14.70
C VAL A 5 -13.00 7.86 -13.97
N GLY A 6 -14.11 7.42 -13.37
CA GLY A 6 -15.00 8.30 -12.63
C GLY A 6 -14.42 8.90 -11.34
N PHE A 7 -13.34 8.33 -10.80
CA PHE A 7 -12.58 8.94 -9.70
C PHE A 7 -11.75 10.12 -10.23
N PHE A 8 -11.03 9.91 -11.34
CA PHE A 8 -10.17 10.94 -11.93
C PHE A 8 -10.93 12.06 -12.65
N ASP A 9 -12.22 11.88 -12.95
CA ASP A 9 -13.11 12.99 -13.35
C ASP A 9 -13.31 14.02 -12.23
N ARG A 10 -13.03 13.65 -10.97
CA ARG A 10 -13.29 14.48 -9.77
C ARG A 10 -12.02 14.88 -9.03
N TYR A 11 -10.98 14.07 -9.11
CA TYR A 11 -9.73 14.24 -8.37
C TYR A 11 -8.53 14.07 -9.29
N ASP A 12 -7.52 14.91 -9.16
CA ASP A 12 -6.32 14.83 -10.01
C ASP A 12 -5.41 13.67 -9.62
N VAL A 13 -5.40 13.29 -8.33
CA VAL A 13 -4.50 12.28 -7.76
C VAL A 13 -5.20 11.40 -6.73
N LEU A 14 -4.78 10.14 -6.66
CA LEU A 14 -5.06 9.25 -5.53
C LEU A 14 -3.84 9.26 -4.61
N LEU A 15 -4.02 9.71 -3.36
CA LEU A 15 -3.01 9.62 -2.32
C LEU A 15 -3.38 8.51 -1.34
N ALA A 16 -2.48 7.56 -1.13
CA ALA A 16 -2.66 6.43 -0.22
C ALA A 16 -1.29 6.02 0.34
N PRO A 17 -1.23 5.27 1.46
CA PRO A 17 0.03 4.66 1.90
C PRO A 17 0.59 3.70 0.84
N THR A 18 1.91 3.74 0.62
CA THR A 18 2.57 2.81 -0.32
C THR A 18 2.48 1.36 0.16
N THR A 19 2.63 1.13 1.47
CA THR A 19 2.54 -0.19 2.11
C THR A 19 1.54 -0.14 3.26
N GLN A 20 0.84 -1.25 3.49
CA GLN A 20 -0.14 -1.40 4.56
C GLN A 20 0.46 -1.84 5.91
N VAL A 21 1.76 -2.10 5.94
CA VAL A 21 2.53 -2.50 7.14
C VAL A 21 3.88 -1.80 7.13
N LEU A 22 4.41 -1.58 8.34
CA LEU A 22 5.76 -1.06 8.56
C LEU A 22 6.82 -2.11 8.20
N PRO A 23 8.09 -1.71 8.04
CA PRO A 23 9.20 -2.65 7.98
C PRO A 23 9.14 -3.67 9.13
N PHE A 24 9.30 -4.95 8.79
CA PHE A 24 9.29 -6.07 9.72
C PHE A 24 10.62 -6.84 9.63
N PRO A 25 10.95 -7.71 10.61
CA PRO A 25 12.20 -8.46 10.63
C PRO A 25 12.39 -9.31 9.37
N VAL A 26 13.63 -9.43 8.90
CA VAL A 26 13.97 -10.15 7.66
C VAL A 26 13.74 -11.66 7.75
N GLU A 27 13.73 -12.19 8.97
CA GLU A 27 13.47 -13.60 9.26
C GLU A 27 11.99 -13.97 9.05
N LEU A 28 11.10 -12.98 9.00
CA LEU A 28 9.69 -13.17 8.69
C LEU A 28 9.52 -13.16 7.16
N GLU A 29 9.10 -14.30 6.61
CA GLU A 29 8.88 -14.44 5.16
C GLU A 29 7.86 -13.43 4.63
N TYR A 30 6.72 -13.30 5.32
CA TYR A 30 5.73 -12.25 5.16
C TYR A 30 4.79 -12.22 6.38
N PRO A 31 4.16 -11.07 6.69
CA PRO A 31 3.19 -10.99 7.78
C PRO A 31 1.92 -11.78 7.42
N THR A 32 1.44 -12.58 8.37
CA THR A 32 0.19 -13.35 8.24
C THR A 32 -1.01 -12.65 8.88
N GLU A 33 -0.79 -11.52 9.54
CA GLU A 33 -1.82 -10.70 10.18
C GLU A 33 -1.41 -9.22 10.11
N ILE A 34 -2.34 -8.34 9.77
CA ILE A 34 -2.12 -6.88 9.77
C ILE A 34 -3.32 -6.23 10.46
N ALA A 35 -3.04 -5.38 11.46
CA ALA A 35 -4.07 -4.68 12.25
C ALA A 35 -5.13 -5.61 12.88
N GLY A 36 -4.75 -6.83 13.28
CA GLY A 36 -5.66 -7.83 13.85
C GLY A 36 -6.41 -8.67 12.81
N GLU A 37 -6.22 -8.42 11.52
CA GLU A 37 -6.88 -9.14 10.43
C GLU A 37 -5.94 -10.18 9.82
N PRO A 38 -6.30 -11.47 9.83
CA PRO A 38 -5.49 -12.53 9.23
C PRO A 38 -5.48 -12.40 7.70
N LEU A 39 -4.32 -12.66 7.11
CA LEU A 39 -4.10 -12.57 5.67
C LEU A 39 -4.18 -13.95 5.03
N GLU A 40 -4.88 -14.04 3.89
CA GLU A 40 -5.13 -15.31 3.20
C GLU A 40 -3.88 -15.88 2.52
N ASP A 41 -3.00 -15.01 1.99
CA ASP A 41 -1.83 -15.41 1.22
C ASP A 41 -0.74 -14.31 1.16
N TYR A 42 0.33 -14.58 0.42
CA TYR A 42 1.43 -13.63 0.19
C TYR A 42 0.99 -12.38 -0.59
N LEU A 43 0.00 -12.47 -1.49
CA LEU A 43 -0.46 -11.27 -2.20
C LEU A 43 -1.28 -10.37 -1.28
N ALA A 44 -1.92 -10.94 -0.26
CA ALA A 44 -2.74 -10.21 0.70
C ALA A 44 -1.94 -9.15 1.48
N TRP A 45 -0.68 -9.42 1.84
CA TRP A 45 0.14 -8.42 2.53
C TRP A 45 0.63 -7.27 1.62
N MET A 46 0.70 -7.52 0.31
CA MET A 46 1.07 -6.52 -0.71
C MET A 46 -0.16 -5.86 -1.38
N ARG A 47 -1.36 -6.00 -0.82
CA ARG A 47 -2.60 -5.49 -1.46
C ARG A 47 -2.53 -3.99 -1.77
N SER A 48 -2.09 -3.17 -0.82
CA SER A 48 -1.93 -1.72 -0.99
C SER A 48 -1.19 -1.32 -2.28
N CYS A 49 -0.06 -1.94 -2.59
CA CYS A 49 0.71 -1.62 -3.79
C CYS A 49 0.25 -2.38 -5.05
N THR A 50 -0.26 -3.60 -4.92
CA THR A 50 -0.68 -4.42 -6.07
C THR A 50 -2.01 -3.99 -6.68
N LEU A 51 -2.91 -3.36 -5.91
CA LEU A 51 -4.20 -2.89 -6.40
C LEU A 51 -4.11 -1.76 -7.45
N ILE A 52 -2.99 -1.05 -7.48
CA ILE A 52 -2.79 0.06 -8.42
C ILE A 52 -2.40 -0.46 -9.82
N THR A 53 -1.60 -1.52 -9.92
CA THR A 53 -1.17 -2.11 -11.20
C THR A 53 -2.32 -2.37 -12.21
N PRO A 54 -3.44 -3.01 -11.84
CA PRO A 54 -4.53 -3.28 -12.80
C PRO A 54 -5.30 -2.03 -13.24
N THR A 55 -5.09 -0.87 -12.60
CA THR A 55 -5.69 0.40 -13.03
C THR A 55 -5.01 0.98 -14.27
N GLY A 56 -3.76 0.61 -14.53
CA GLY A 56 -2.94 1.18 -15.60
C GLY A 56 -2.51 2.63 -15.37
N CYS A 57 -2.82 3.22 -14.22
CA CYS A 57 -2.43 4.57 -13.85
C CYS A 57 -0.93 4.64 -13.51
N PRO A 58 -0.24 5.74 -13.85
CA PRO A 58 1.10 5.99 -13.31
C PRO A 58 1.04 6.13 -11.79
N ALA A 59 2.06 5.60 -11.11
CA ALA A 59 2.17 5.65 -9.66
C ALA A 59 3.61 5.96 -9.24
N LEU A 60 3.76 6.65 -8.10
CA LEU A 60 5.03 6.99 -7.48
C LEU A 60 4.92 6.77 -5.98
N SER A 61 6.04 6.43 -5.35
CA SER A 61 6.17 6.35 -3.89
C SER A 61 7.17 7.41 -3.43
N VAL A 62 6.78 8.18 -2.42
CA VAL A 62 7.62 9.22 -1.80
C VAL A 62 7.69 9.03 -0.29
N PRO A 63 8.76 9.52 0.37
CA PRO A 63 8.83 9.52 1.83
C PRO A 63 7.67 10.31 2.44
N GLY A 64 6.82 9.62 3.20
CA GLY A 64 5.72 10.21 3.97
C GLY A 64 6.10 10.55 5.42
N GLY A 65 7.28 10.11 5.87
CA GLY A 65 7.82 10.39 7.20
C GLY A 65 8.36 9.15 7.89
N PHE A 66 8.47 9.24 9.22
CA PHE A 66 8.94 8.15 10.07
C PHE A 66 7.98 7.94 11.24
N THR A 67 7.85 6.70 11.69
CA THR A 67 7.18 6.38 12.96
C THR A 67 7.99 6.92 14.14
N PRO A 68 7.40 6.98 15.36
CA PRO A 68 8.15 7.33 16.57
C PRO A 68 9.40 6.47 16.81
N ASP A 69 9.37 5.21 16.36
CA ASP A 69 10.51 4.27 16.44
C ASP A 69 11.49 4.39 15.26
N GLY A 70 11.31 5.38 14.38
CA GLY A 70 12.23 5.69 13.28
C GLY A 70 12.05 4.82 12.02
N LEU A 71 10.91 4.12 11.88
CA LEU A 71 10.65 3.32 10.68
C LEU A 71 10.05 4.18 9.56
N PRO A 72 10.53 4.08 8.31
CA PRO A 72 10.01 4.88 7.21
C PRO A 72 8.57 4.50 6.84
N VAL A 73 7.78 5.51 6.46
CA VAL A 73 6.43 5.36 5.89
C VAL A 73 6.43 5.98 4.50
N GLY A 74 5.86 5.27 3.53
CA GLY A 74 5.68 5.74 2.16
C GLY A 74 4.26 6.24 1.89
N LEU A 75 4.16 7.28 1.07
CA LEU A 75 2.95 7.70 0.38
C LEU A 75 3.09 7.29 -1.08
#